data_AF-A0AAX2TLI7-F1
#
_entry.id   AF-A0AAX2TLI7-F1
#
_cell.length_a   1.000
_cell.length_b   1.000
_cell.length_c   1.000
_cell.angle_alpha   90.00
_cell.angle_beta   90.00
_cell.angle_gamma   90.00
#
_symmetry.space_group_name_H-M   'P 1'
#
loop_
_entity.id
_entity.type
_entity.pdbx_description
1 polymer ?
#
loop_
_entity_poly.entity_id
_entity_poly.type
_entity_poly.pdbx_seq_one_letter_code
_entity_poly.pdbx_strand_id
1 'polypeptide(L)'
;QLHQKASVDVVRVFILPPSAADLEKRLHTRAQDSEEVIRGRMNRASHELSHWAEYDYIVVNQNVDDAFAEVQSILKAERLKRERRTGLTEFVRGLQRQLEK
;
A
#
# COMPACT_ATOMS: atom_id res chain seq x y z
N GLN A 1 4.51 -13.52 8.31
CA GLN A 1 3.95 -14.89 8.45
C GLN A 1 2.69 -15.13 7.59
N LEU A 2 1.81 -14.15 7.31
CA LEU A 2 0.69 -14.35 6.36
C LEU A 2 1.09 -14.35 4.86
N HIS A 3 2.01 -13.47 4.44
CA HIS A 3 2.43 -13.36 3.03
C HIS A 3 3.07 -14.63 2.46
N GLN A 4 3.70 -15.44 3.33
CA GLN A 4 4.38 -16.68 2.92
C GLN A 4 3.41 -17.84 2.64
N LYS A 5 2.14 -17.71 3.06
CA LYS A 5 1.11 -18.76 2.89
C LYS A 5 0.06 -18.41 1.83
N ALA A 6 -0.10 -17.13 1.49
CA ALA A 6 -1.02 -16.65 0.46
C ALA A 6 -0.55 -15.29 -0.09
N SER A 7 0.56 -15.28 -0.85
CA SER A 7 1.14 -14.07 -1.44
C SER A 7 0.17 -13.34 -2.37
N VAL A 8 -0.81 -14.06 -2.92
CA VAL A 8 -1.84 -13.55 -3.83
C VAL A 8 -2.99 -12.83 -3.12
N ASP A 9 -3.15 -13.01 -1.80
CA ASP A 9 -4.29 -12.46 -1.07
C ASP A 9 -4.01 -11.08 -0.46
N VAL A 10 -2.74 -10.77 -0.20
CA VAL A 10 -2.32 -9.55 0.50
C VAL A 10 -1.52 -8.64 -0.43
N VAL A 11 -1.87 -7.36 -0.46
CA VAL A 11 -1.13 -6.30 -1.15
C VAL A 11 -0.56 -5.36 -0.10
N ARG A 12 0.76 -5.18 -0.10
CA ARG A 12 1.48 -4.34 0.85
C ARG A 12 1.78 -3.00 0.21
N VAL A 13 1.28 -1.93 0.83
CA VAL A 13 1.52 -0.54 0.41
C VAL A 13 2.32 0.16 1.50
N PHE A 14 3.46 0.75 1.13
CA PHE A 14 4.25 1.58 2.03
C PHE A 14 4.01 3.05 1.76
N ILE A 15 3.74 3.84 2.80
CA ILE A 15 3.46 5.28 2.67
C ILE A 15 4.64 6.06 3.24
N LEU A 16 5.37 6.73 2.35
CA LEU A 16 6.53 7.54 2.68
C LEU A 16 6.14 9.00 2.96
N PRO A 17 6.77 9.67 3.94
CA PRO A 17 6.83 11.12 3.95
C PRO A 17 7.72 11.62 2.79
N PRO A 18 7.56 12.87 2.34
CA PRO A 18 8.35 13.40 1.22
C PRO A 18 9.78 13.74 1.62
N SER A 19 10.04 13.90 2.93
CA SER A 19 11.38 14.10 3.48
C SER A 19 11.47 13.59 4.93
N ALA A 20 12.70 13.41 5.42
CA ALA A 20 12.95 13.10 6.83
C ALA A 20 12.51 14.24 7.77
N ALA A 21 12.67 15.49 7.34
CA ALA A 21 12.22 16.66 8.10
C ALA A 21 10.69 16.69 8.25
N ASP A 22 9.95 16.31 7.21
CA ASP A 22 8.49 16.18 7.28
C ASP A 22 8.05 15.03 8.18
N LEU A 23 8.80 13.93 8.20
CA LEU A 23 8.55 12.83 9.13
C LEU A 23 8.69 13.29 10.58
N GLU A 24 9.82 13.95 10.89
CA GLU A 24 10.12 14.49 12.22
C GLU A 24 9.03 15.49 12.64
N LYS A 25 8.70 16.45 11.78
CA LYS A 25 7.61 17.41 12.02
C LYS A 25 6.28 16.72 12.31
N ARG A 26 5.92 15.67 11.57
CA ARG A 26 4.70 14.88 11.81
C ARG A 26 4.74 14.15 13.16
N LEU A 27 5.90 13.65 13.58
CA LEU A 27 6.08 13.02 14.89
C LEU A 27 5.94 14.03 16.04
N HIS A 28 6.52 15.23 15.89
CA HIS A 28 6.33 16.34 16.85
C HIS A 28 4.87 16.80 16.93
N THR A 29 4.15 16.83 15.80
CA THR A 29 2.75 17.32 15.77
C THR A 29 1.78 16.29 16.36
N ARG A 30 2.05 14.98 16.16
CA ARG A 30 1.16 13.90 16.60
C ARG A 30 1.27 13.59 18.07
N ALA A 31 2.31 14.04 18.75
CA ALA A 31 2.49 13.73 20.16
C ALA A 31 3.23 14.85 20.89
N GLN A 32 2.80 15.14 22.12
CA GLN A 32 3.59 15.87 23.12
C GLN A 32 4.77 15.02 23.64
N ASP A 33 5.41 14.26 22.74
CA ASP A 33 6.50 13.36 23.06
C ASP A 33 7.78 14.17 23.34
N SER A 34 8.60 13.67 24.26
CA SER A 34 9.93 14.24 24.50
C SER A 34 10.87 14.02 23.31
N GLU A 35 11.89 14.86 23.19
CA GLU A 35 12.94 14.76 22.16
C GLU A 35 13.56 13.34 22.06
N GLU A 36 13.72 12.65 23.20
CA GLU A 36 14.27 11.29 23.24
C GLU A 36 13.34 10.25 22.59
N VAL A 37 12.02 10.41 22.77
CA VAL A 37 11.02 9.54 22.13
C VAL A 37 11.00 9.77 20.62
N ILE A 38 11.11 11.02 20.19
CA ILE A 38 11.12 11.39 18.77
C ILE A 38 12.37 10.83 18.09
N ARG A 39 13.55 10.99 18.70
CA ARG A 39 14.79 10.39 18.20
C ARG A 39 14.69 8.87 18.09
N GLY A 40 14.12 8.21 19.09
CA GLY A 40 13.88 6.76 19.05
C GLY A 40 12.91 6.33 17.95
N ARG A 41 11.91 7.15 17.61
CA ARG A 41 11.00 6.90 16.48
C ARG A 41 11.68 7.15 15.13
N MET A 42 12.47 8.21 14.99
CA MET A 42 13.24 8.49 13.78
C MET A 42 14.23 7.37 13.47
N ASN A 43 14.93 6.84 14.48
CA ASN A 43 15.83 5.69 14.32
C ASN A 43 15.08 4.44 13.83
N ARG A 44 13.91 4.16 14.40
CA ARG A 44 13.07 3.03 13.95
C ARG A 44 12.59 3.23 12.51
N ALA A 45 12.17 4.43 12.15
CA ALA A 45 11.74 4.74 10.80
C ALA A 45 12.87 4.53 9.78
N SER A 46 14.12 4.87 10.12
CA SER A 46 15.28 4.58 9.25
C SER A 46 15.48 3.08 9.00
N HIS A 47 15.24 2.24 10.01
CA HIS A 47 15.33 0.79 9.86
C HIS A 47 14.15 0.21 9.08
N GLU A 48 12.94 0.73 9.27
CA GLU A 48 11.78 0.33 8.45
C GLU A 48 11.97 0.73 6.98
N LEU A 49 12.52 1.93 6.75
CA LEU A 49 12.85 2.41 5.41
C LEU A 49 13.79 1.47 4.66
N SER A 50 14.75 0.81 5.30
CA SER A 50 15.66 -0.11 4.59
C SER A 50 14.96 -1.35 4.00
N HIS A 51 13.74 -1.66 4.45
CA HIS A 51 12.94 -2.79 3.99
C HIS A 51 11.86 -2.36 2.97
N TRP A 52 11.93 -1.15 2.42
CA TRP A 52 10.93 -0.62 1.46
C TRP A 52 10.73 -1.53 0.23
N ALA A 53 11.80 -2.20 -0.21
CA ALA A 53 11.78 -3.07 -1.39
C ALA A 53 10.93 -4.34 -1.20
N GLU A 54 10.48 -4.63 0.03
CA GLU A 54 9.59 -5.76 0.31
C GLU A 54 8.12 -5.43 0.02
N TYR A 55 7.76 -4.18 -0.24
CA TYR A 55 6.38 -3.76 -0.49
C TYR A 55 6.02 -3.82 -1.98
N ASP A 56 4.75 -4.07 -2.28
CA ASP A 56 4.25 -4.16 -3.65
C ASP A 56 4.07 -2.78 -4.29
N TYR A 57 3.75 -1.77 -3.48
CA TYR A 57 3.59 -0.38 -3.91
C TYR A 57 4.18 0.60 -2.88
N ILE A 58 4.69 1.72 -3.38
CA ILE A 58 5.19 2.85 -2.60
C ILE A 58 4.35 4.09 -2.95
N VAL A 59 3.85 4.79 -1.93
CA VAL A 59 3.10 6.05 -2.05
C VAL A 59 3.87 7.14 -1.32
N VAL A 60 4.22 8.24 -1.99
CA VAL A 60 4.92 9.37 -1.35
C VAL A 60 3.90 10.43 -0.96
N ASN A 61 3.61 10.52 0.33
CA ASN A 61 2.59 11.41 0.89
C ASN A 61 3.10 12.85 1.04
N GLN A 62 3.21 13.55 -0.09
CA GLN A 62 3.42 15.00 -0.14
C GLN A 62 2.16 15.75 0.34
N ASN A 63 1.00 15.31 -0.15
CA ASN A 63 -0.33 15.80 0.20
C ASN A 63 -1.23 14.59 0.54
N VAL A 64 -2.07 14.76 1.57
CA VAL A 64 -2.98 13.72 2.04
C VAL A 64 -4.00 13.33 0.97
N ASP A 65 -4.53 14.29 0.22
CA ASP A 65 -5.57 14.03 -0.79
C ASP A 65 -5.01 13.21 -1.96
N ASP A 66 -3.82 13.57 -2.42
CA ASP A 66 -3.13 12.86 -3.52
C ASP A 66 -2.73 11.45 -3.08
N ALA A 67 -2.13 11.30 -1.90
CA ALA A 67 -1.77 10.00 -1.34
C ALA A 67 -3.00 9.09 -1.15
N PHE A 68 -4.13 9.67 -0.74
CA PHE A 68 -5.38 8.94 -0.62
C PHE A 68 -5.89 8.46 -1.99
N ALA A 69 -5.87 9.33 -3.00
CA ALA A 69 -6.26 8.99 -4.37
C ALA A 69 -5.37 7.89 -4.97
N GLU A 70 -4.06 7.91 -4.69
CA GLU A 70 -3.12 6.86 -5.09
C GLU A 70 -3.45 5.51 -4.43
N VAL A 71 -3.70 5.50 -3.11
CA VAL A 71 -4.10 4.26 -2.40
C VAL A 71 -5.43 3.72 -2.91
N GLN A 72 -6.40 4.59 -3.20
CA GLN A 72 -7.66 4.18 -3.83
C GLN A 72 -7.44 3.58 -5.22
N SER A 73 -6.52 4.15 -6.00
CA SER A 73 -6.16 3.66 -7.33
C SER A 73 -5.51 2.27 -7.24
N ILE A 74 -4.60 2.06 -6.30
CA ILE A 74 -3.99 0.75 -6.02
C ILE A 74 -5.08 -0.27 -5.66
N LEU A 75 -5.97 0.06 -4.71
CA LEU A 75 -7.07 -0.83 -4.32
C LEU A 75 -7.97 -1.20 -5.52
N LYS A 76 -8.29 -0.22 -6.37
CA LYS A 76 -9.09 -0.44 -7.56
C LYS A 76 -8.37 -1.37 -8.54
N ALA A 77 -7.11 -1.11 -8.84
CA ALA A 77 -6.31 -1.93 -9.75
C ALA A 77 -6.18 -3.38 -9.26
N GLU A 78 -5.92 -3.56 -7.97
CA GLU A 78 -5.81 -4.89 -7.35
C GLU A 78 -7.12 -5.68 -7.48
N ARG A 79 -8.28 -5.05 -7.26
CA ARG A 79 -9.60 -5.67 -7.46
C ARG A 79 -9.90 -6.02 -8.93
N LEU A 80 -9.22 -5.39 -9.89
CA LEU A 80 -9.38 -5.70 -11.31
C LEU A 80 -8.56 -6.92 -11.75
N LYS A 81 -7.57 -7.37 -10.96
CA LYS A 81 -6.76 -8.55 -11.30
C LYS A 81 -7.66 -9.75 -11.57
N ARG A 82 -7.39 -10.45 -12.67
CA ARG A 82 -8.15 -11.63 -13.14
C ARG A 82 -8.37 -12.66 -12.02
N GLU A 83 -7.33 -12.94 -11.24
CA GLU A 83 -7.36 -13.91 -10.14
C GLU A 83 -8.30 -13.52 -8.98
N ARG A 84 -8.62 -12.23 -8.83
CA ARG A 84 -9.51 -11.72 -7.77
C ARG A 84 -10.95 -11.50 -8.25
N ARG A 85 -11.24 -11.71 -9.54
CA ARG A 85 -12.58 -11.56 -10.12
C ARG A 85 -13.39 -12.85 -9.98
N THR A 86 -14.26 -12.89 -8.98
CA THR A 86 -15.21 -13.99 -8.78
C THR A 86 -16.16 -14.15 -9.96
N GLY A 87 -16.40 -15.39 -10.40
CA GLY A 87 -17.34 -15.72 -11.49
C GLY A 87 -16.86 -15.36 -12.91
N LEU A 88 -15.62 -14.90 -13.07
CA LEU A 88 -15.11 -14.46 -14.37
C LEU A 88 -15.03 -15.63 -15.38
N THR A 89 -14.66 -16.82 -14.93
CA THR A 89 -14.54 -18.01 -15.78
C THR A 89 -15.89 -18.38 -16.40
N GLU A 90 -16.94 -18.43 -15.58
CA GLU A 90 -18.30 -18.74 -16.00
C GLU A 90 -18.82 -17.68 -16.96
N PHE A 91 -18.57 -16.39 -16.66
CA PHE A 91 -18.93 -15.28 -17.52
C PHE A 91 -18.28 -15.40 -18.91
N VAL A 92 -16.97 -15.63 -18.98
CA VAL A 92 -16.24 -15.77 -20.25
C VAL A 92 -16.73 -16.97 -21.06
N ARG A 93 -16.96 -18.12 -20.41
CA ARG A 93 -17.55 -19.31 -21.08
C ARG A 93 -18.97 -19.04 -21.59
N GLY A 94 -19.74 -18.22 -20.87
CA GLY A 94 -21.04 -17.74 -21.32
C GLY A 94 -20.93 -16.93 -22.61
N LEU A 95 -20.01 -15.98 -22.64
CA LEU A 95 -19.77 -15.11 -23.79
C LEU A 95 -19.29 -15.90 -25.02
N GLN A 96 -18.36 -16.84 -24.85
CA GLN A 96 -17.87 -17.69 -25.94
C GLN A 96 -19.00 -18.45 -26.64
N ARG A 97 -19.89 -19.08 -25.87
CA ARG A 97 -21.05 -19.81 -26.41
C ARG A 97 -22.06 -18.93 -27.15
N GLN A 98 -22.10 -17.62 -26.89
CA GLN A 98 -22.96 -16.69 -27.62
C GLN A 98 -22.39 -16.34 -29.00
N LEU A 99 -21.07 -16.31 -29.14
CA LEU A 99 -20.37 -15.97 -30.37
C LEU A 99 -20.27 -17.15 -31.36
N GLU A 100 -20.37 -18.38 -30.86
CA GLU A 100 -20.35 -19.61 -31.66
C GLU A 100 -21.72 -19.98 -32.25
N LYS A 101 -22.75 -19.16 -32.02
CA LYS A 101 -24.11 -19.30 -32.58
C LYS A 101 -24.31 -18.37 -33.76
#